data_AF-A0A5P8E8R0-F1
#
_entry.id   AF-A0A5P8E8R0-F1
#
_cell.length_a   1.000
_cell.length_b   1.000
_cell.length_c   1.000
_cell.angle_alpha   90.00
_cell.angle_beta   90.00
_cell.angle_gamma   90.00
#
_symmetry.space_group_name_H-M   'P 1'
#
loop_
_entity.id
_entity.type
_entity.pdbx_description
1 polymer ?
#
loop_
_entity_poly.entity_id
_entity_poly.type
_entity_poly.pdbx_seq_one_letter_code
_entity_poly.pdbx_strand_id
1 'polypeptide(L)'
;MYSLFLVLIATLTGERDIDAARENHCGQWDSEEDFAWHIFDEMYAYQIPESMHHYFDIKRLASDLFDFDYYFENGHVFNRC
;
A
#
# COMPACT_ATOMS: atom_id res chain seq x y z
N MET A 1 -4.90 -26.05 -0.08
CA MET A 1 -4.33 -25.55 -1.36
C MET A 1 -4.03 -24.06 -1.20
N TYR A 2 -3.14 -23.71 -0.28
CA TYR A 2 -2.66 -22.35 -0.03
C TYR A 2 -1.21 -22.52 0.42
N SER A 3 -0.22 -22.44 -0.48
CA SER A 3 1.16 -22.76 -0.08
C SER A 3 2.28 -22.08 -0.88
N LEU A 4 1.99 -21.38 -1.98
CA LEU A 4 3.03 -20.74 -2.78
C LEU A 4 2.95 -19.22 -2.72
N PHE A 5 1.74 -18.65 -2.81
CA PHE A 5 1.55 -17.20 -2.72
C PHE A 5 1.97 -16.66 -1.35
N LEU A 6 1.56 -17.30 -0.26
CA LEU A 6 1.92 -16.85 1.09
C LEU A 6 3.41 -17.02 1.42
N VAL A 7 4.03 -18.08 0.89
CA VAL A 7 5.48 -18.28 1.03
C VAL A 7 6.24 -17.20 0.25
N LEU A 8 5.76 -16.82 -0.94
CA LEU A 8 6.33 -15.71 -1.70
C LEU A 8 6.24 -14.41 -0.91
N ILE A 9 5.07 -14.05 -0.39
CA ILE A 9 4.88 -12.82 0.40
C ILE A 9 5.80 -12.79 1.62
N ALA A 10 5.88 -13.87 2.40
CA ALA A 10 6.78 -13.94 3.56
C ALA A 10 8.27 -13.84 3.18
N THR A 11 8.64 -14.35 2.01
CA THR A 11 10.03 -14.23 1.50
C THR A 11 10.34 -12.79 1.08
N LEU A 12 9.35 -12.06 0.54
CA LEU A 12 9.51 -10.65 0.13
C LEU A 12 9.63 -9.71 1.35
N THR A 13 8.91 -9.99 2.43
CA THR A 13 8.97 -9.18 3.65
C THR A 13 10.15 -9.55 4.58
N GLY A 14 10.80 -10.70 4.34
CA GLY A 14 11.83 -11.24 5.23
C GLY A 14 11.28 -11.73 6.58
N GLU A 15 9.96 -11.84 6.68
CA GLU A 15 9.23 -12.10 7.91
C GLU A 15 9.04 -13.60 8.07
N ARG A 16 9.37 -14.14 9.25
CA ARG A 16 9.23 -15.58 9.53
C ARG A 16 7.79 -15.98 9.81
N ASP A 17 6.94 -15.00 10.06
CA ASP A 17 5.52 -15.17 10.34
C ASP A 17 4.71 -14.86 9.08
N ILE A 18 4.23 -15.94 8.44
CA ILE A 18 3.52 -15.89 7.17
C ILE A 18 2.12 -15.27 7.34
N ASP A 19 1.51 -15.42 8.52
CA ASP A 19 0.19 -14.86 8.78
C ASP A 19 0.29 -13.35 9.01
N ALA A 20 1.30 -12.87 9.74
CA ALA A 20 1.58 -11.44 9.89
C ALA A 20 1.87 -10.77 8.53
N ALA A 21 2.71 -11.39 7.70
CA ALA A 21 3.02 -10.88 6.36
C ALA A 21 1.77 -10.81 5.46
N ARG A 22 0.82 -11.74 5.64
CA ARG A 22 -0.46 -11.73 4.91
C ARG A 22 -1.41 -10.65 5.42
N GLU A 23 -1.48 -10.47 6.74
CA GLU A 23 -2.34 -9.46 7.36
C GLU A 23 -1.87 -8.03 7.04
N ASN A 24 -0.56 -7.82 6.95
CA ASN A 24 0.04 -6.54 6.59
C ASN A 24 0.09 -6.27 5.08
N HIS A 25 -0.30 -7.23 4.23
CA HIS A 25 -0.24 -7.08 2.77
C HIS A 25 -1.41 -6.24 2.25
N CYS A 26 -1.10 -5.09 1.65
CA CYS A 26 -2.08 -4.15 1.11
C CYS A 26 -2.30 -4.29 -0.41
N GLY A 27 -1.79 -5.36 -1.02
CA GLY A 27 -1.99 -5.65 -2.44
C GLY A 27 -0.76 -5.42 -3.31
N GLN A 28 -0.96 -5.53 -4.63
CA GLN A 28 0.05 -5.27 -5.64
C GLN A 28 -0.27 -3.98 -6.37
N TRP A 29 0.74 -3.12 -6.52
CA TRP A 29 0.62 -1.77 -7.05
C TRP A 29 1.79 -1.49 -7.99
N ASP A 30 1.54 -0.72 -9.05
CA ASP A 30 2.58 -0.39 -10.03
C ASP A 30 3.54 0.68 -9.49
N SER A 31 3.05 1.56 -8.62
CA SER A 31 3.84 2.60 -7.95
C SER A 31 3.27 2.99 -6.58
N GLU A 32 4.09 3.67 -5.78
CA GLU A 32 3.68 4.32 -4.54
C GLU A 32 2.56 5.35 -4.78
N GLU A 33 2.61 6.06 -5.91
CA GLU A 33 1.62 7.08 -6.29
C GLU A 33 0.25 6.44 -6.58
N ASP A 34 0.21 5.26 -7.22
CA ASP A 34 -1.05 4.54 -7.49
C ASP A 34 -1.72 4.06 -6.20
N PHE A 35 -0.93 3.55 -5.25
CA PHE A 35 -1.45 3.19 -3.93
C PHE A 35 -1.98 4.42 -3.19
N ALA A 36 -1.25 5.54 -3.23
CA ALA A 36 -1.69 6.78 -2.59
C ALA A 36 -2.98 7.34 -3.21
N TRP A 37 -3.15 7.23 -4.53
CA TRP A 37 -4.42 7.53 -5.21
C TRP A 37 -5.56 6.65 -4.73
N HIS A 38 -5.32 5.35 -4.57
CA HIS A 38 -6.34 4.43 -4.06
C HIS A 38 -6.77 4.77 -2.63
N ILE A 39 -5.81 5.04 -1.73
CA ILE A 39 -6.10 5.49 -0.37
C ILE A 39 -6.86 6.83 -0.37
N PHE A 40 -6.45 7.75 -1.24
CA PHE A 40 -7.13 9.02 -1.42
C PHE A 40 -8.59 8.81 -1.85
N ASP A 41 -8.83 7.94 -2.82
CA ASP A 41 -10.17 7.65 -3.33
C ASP A 41 -11.04 6.95 -2.26
N GLU A 42 -10.51 5.92 -1.59
CA GLU A 42 -11.28 5.19 -0.57
C GLU A 42 -11.61 6.03 0.67
N MET A 43 -10.66 6.82 1.17
CA MET A 43 -10.81 7.53 2.43
C MET A 43 -11.31 8.97 2.27
N TYR A 44 -10.99 9.63 1.16
CA TYR A 44 -11.20 11.07 0.98
C TYR A 44 -12.12 11.44 -0.19
N ALA A 45 -12.46 10.53 -1.12
CA ALA A 45 -13.36 10.87 -2.23
C ALA A 45 -14.75 11.35 -1.79
N TYR A 46 -15.25 10.84 -0.64
CA TYR A 46 -16.53 11.30 -0.09
C TYR A 46 -16.45 12.67 0.61
N GLN A 47 -15.24 13.09 0.99
CA GLN A 47 -15.01 14.35 1.71
C GLN A 47 -14.61 15.48 0.75
N ILE A 48 -13.95 15.13 -0.35
CA ILE A 48 -13.36 16.09 -1.28
C ILE A 48 -14.07 15.93 -2.64
N PRO A 49 -14.72 17.00 -3.16
CA PRO A 49 -15.27 16.99 -4.51
C PRO A 49 -14.21 16.64 -5.54
N GLU A 50 -14.58 15.85 -6.55
CA GLU A 50 -13.69 15.40 -7.64
C GLU A 50 -12.97 16.56 -8.34
N SER A 51 -13.64 17.72 -8.46
CA SER A 51 -13.06 18.95 -9.02
C SER A 51 -11.86 19.49 -8.25
N MET A 52 -11.68 19.08 -6.99
CA MET A 52 -10.58 19.51 -6.14
C MET A 52 -9.44 18.48 -6.07
N HIS A 53 -9.63 17.26 -6.60
CA HIS A 53 -8.61 16.19 -6.59
C HIS A 53 -7.34 16.61 -7.33
N HIS A 54 -7.47 17.39 -8.41
CA HIS A 54 -6.33 17.91 -9.19
C HIS A 54 -5.45 18.91 -8.43
N TYR A 55 -5.91 19.45 -7.30
CA TYR A 55 -5.11 20.33 -6.44
C TYR A 55 -4.35 19.56 -5.36
N PHE A 56 -4.61 18.26 -5.21
CA PHE A 56 -3.96 17.44 -4.20
C PHE A 56 -2.62 16.92 -4.72
N ASP A 57 -1.57 17.11 -3.95
CA ASP A 57 -0.24 16.60 -4.26
C ASP A 57 -0.12 15.16 -3.78
N ILE A 58 -0.57 14.23 -4.62
CA ILE A 58 -0.56 12.78 -4.31
C ILE A 58 0.86 12.25 -4.15
N LYS A 59 1.85 12.86 -4.82
CA LYS A 59 3.25 12.48 -4.65
C LYS A 59 3.74 12.76 -3.24
N ARG A 60 3.35 13.91 -2.66
CA ARG A 60 3.62 14.21 -1.25
C ARG A 60 2.89 13.26 -0.31
N LEU A 61 1.62 12.94 -0.60
CA LEU A 61 0.86 11.97 0.19
C LEU A 61 1.52 10.60 0.18
N ALA A 62 1.96 10.12 -0.99
CA ALA A 62 2.69 8.87 -1.13
C ALA A 62 3.95 8.88 -0.27
N SER A 63 4.79 9.92 -0.38
CA SER A 63 5.99 10.04 0.45
C SER A 63 5.67 9.96 1.94
N ASP A 64 4.66 10.68 2.43
CA ASP A 64 4.27 10.66 3.84
C ASP A 64 3.80 9.27 4.28
N LEU A 65 3.00 8.59 3.44
CA LEU A 65 2.54 7.23 3.71
C LEU A 65 3.70 6.23 3.77
N PHE A 66 4.64 6.27 2.83
CA PHE A 66 5.74 5.30 2.71
C PHE A 66 6.94 5.62 3.62
N ASP A 67 7.08 6.84 4.11
CA ASP A 67 8.12 7.20 5.08
C ASP A 67 7.79 6.66 6.49
N PHE A 68 6.50 6.63 6.86
CA PHE A 68 6.08 6.29 8.22
C PHE A 68 5.33 4.95 8.33
N ASP A 69 4.28 4.76 7.54
CA ASP A 69 3.28 3.70 7.78
C ASP A 69 3.38 2.52 6.82
N TYR A 70 3.90 2.74 5.61
CA TYR A 70 3.94 1.71 4.57
C TYR A 70 5.35 1.51 4.02
N TYR A 71 5.57 0.41 3.31
CA TYR A 71 6.74 0.24 2.46
C TYR A 71 6.35 -0.47 1.16
N PHE A 72 7.06 -0.13 0.09
CA PHE A 72 6.86 -0.69 -1.24
C PHE A 72 8.03 -1.61 -1.59
N GLU A 73 7.75 -2.88 -1.83
CA GLU A 73 8.77 -3.90 -2.10
C GLU A 73 8.29 -4.83 -3.21
N ASN A 74 9.05 -4.92 -4.31
CA ASN A 74 8.76 -5.80 -5.45
C ASN A 74 7.33 -5.69 -6.02
N GLY A 75 6.78 -4.46 -6.10
CA GLY A 75 5.43 -4.22 -6.61
C GLY A 75 4.33 -4.46 -5.59
N HIS A 76 4.67 -4.74 -4.34
CA HIS A 76 3.71 -4.96 -3.27
C HIS A 76 3.84 -3.90 -2.19
N VAL A 77 2.69 -3.49 -1.64
CA VAL A 77 2.62 -2.55 -0.53
C VAL A 77 2.33 -3.32 0.74
N PHE A 78 3.03 -2.96 1.80
CA PHE A 78 2.91 -3.56 3.11
C PHE A 78 2.79 -2.48 4.19
N ASN A 79 1.99 -2.76 5.21
CA ASN A 79 1.90 -1.93 6.40
C ASN A 79 3.07 -2.25 7.35
N ARG A 80 3.71 -1.21 7.89
CA ARG A 80 4.71 -1.28 8.98
C ARG A 80 3.98 -1.38 10.32
N CYS A 81 3.19 -2.44 10.51
CA CYS A 81 2.46 -2.66 11.75
C CYS A 81 3.30 -3.42 12.79
#